data_AF-A0AAD6YYR8-F1
#
_entry.id   AF-A0AAD6YYR8-F1
#
_cell.length_a   1.000
_cell.length_b   1.000
_cell.length_c   1.000
_cell.angle_alpha   90.00
_cell.angle_beta   90.00
_cell.angle_gamma   90.00
#
_symmetry.space_group_name_H-M   'P 1'
#
loop_
_entity.id
_entity.type
_entity.pdbx_description
1 polymer ?
#
loop_
_entity_poly.entity_id
_entity_poly.type
_entity_poly.pdbx_seq_one_letter_code
_entity_poly.pdbx_strand_id
1 'polypeptide(L)'
;ILLAGMRDMISTASGQQQPLLNLPKDPRTAYARLRLNPVTETYVCCPKCLTLTLYRPSTENPVTKQNPHPLIPVCQERMTDQSDICGEKLWKREIIHNKVHFTPKLTYVRQILKEWLGRLLSRPGIEDILDSYPQEASKRGSGGEMDDIWSSPVIQNLQGPDGEPF
;
A
#
# COMPACT_ATOMS: atom_id res chain seq x y z
N ILE A 1 -11.45 -11.27 1.37
CA ILE A 1 -12.90 -11.39 1.66
C ILE A 1 -13.69 -10.18 1.11
N LEU A 2 -13.14 -8.96 1.08
CA LEU A 2 -13.87 -7.76 0.65
C LEU A 2 -14.20 -7.66 -0.86
N LEU A 3 -13.34 -8.14 -1.76
CA LEU A 3 -13.55 -7.98 -3.22
C LEU A 3 -14.74 -8.79 -3.78
N ALA A 4 -15.03 -9.96 -3.21
CA ALA A 4 -16.17 -10.77 -3.65
C ALA A 4 -17.50 -10.07 -3.32
N GLY A 5 -17.62 -9.53 -2.09
CA GLY A 5 -18.80 -8.77 -1.68
C GLY A 5 -19.00 -7.47 -2.47
N MET A 6 -17.91 -6.74 -2.77
CA MET A 6 -17.99 -5.52 -3.59
C MET A 6 -18.44 -5.82 -5.03
N ARG A 7 -17.98 -6.92 -5.63
CA ARG A 7 -18.42 -7.33 -6.98
C ARG A 7 -19.92 -7.62 -7.03
N ASP A 8 -20.44 -8.32 -6.03
CA ASP A 8 -21.85 -8.69 -5.98
C ASP A 8 -22.74 -7.44 -5.79
N MET A 9 -22.34 -6.49 -4.92
CA MET A 9 -23.10 -5.26 -4.69
C MET A 9 -23.09 -4.27 -5.88
N ILE A 10 -22.02 -4.20 -6.67
CA ILE A 10 -21.97 -3.30 -7.84
C ILE A 10 -22.74 -3.91 -9.02
N SER A 11 -22.78 -5.25 -9.12
CA SER A 11 -23.53 -5.95 -10.15
C SER A 11 -25.05 -5.78 -10.03
N THR A 12 -25.56 -5.56 -8.82
CA THR A 12 -26.98 -5.30 -8.57
C THR A 12 -27.36 -3.83 -8.79
N ALA A 13 -26.40 -2.90 -8.67
CA ALA A 13 -26.64 -1.46 -8.81
C ALA A 13 -26.56 -0.95 -10.26
N SER A 14 -25.84 -1.65 -11.14
CA SER A 14 -25.52 -1.15 -12.49
C SER A 14 -26.08 -2.11 -13.55
N GLY A 15 -27.08 -1.70 -14.31
CA GLY A 15 -27.64 -2.47 -15.44
C GLY A 15 -26.65 -2.75 -16.59
N GLN A 16 -25.37 -2.37 -16.47
CA GLN A 16 -24.30 -2.62 -17.43
C GLN A 16 -23.30 -3.65 -16.87
N GLN A 17 -23.41 -4.89 -17.35
CA GLN A 17 -22.71 -6.05 -16.79
C GLN A 17 -21.29 -6.29 -17.34
N GLN A 18 -20.84 -5.55 -18.36
CA GLN A 18 -19.71 -5.99 -19.19
C GLN A 18 -18.29 -5.81 -18.58
N PRO A 19 -17.89 -4.66 -17.98
CA PRO A 19 -16.51 -4.51 -17.50
C PRO A 19 -16.23 -5.19 -16.14
N LEU A 20 -17.27 -5.42 -15.32
CA LEU A 20 -17.13 -5.95 -13.96
C LEU A 20 -17.09 -7.49 -13.89
N LEU A 21 -17.59 -8.18 -14.92
CA LEU A 21 -17.54 -9.65 -15.01
C LEU A 21 -16.10 -10.20 -15.04
N ASN A 22 -15.15 -9.39 -15.53
CA ASN A 22 -13.76 -9.78 -15.72
C ASN A 22 -12.86 -9.60 -14.47
N LEU A 23 -13.35 -8.95 -13.41
CA LEU A 23 -12.56 -8.75 -12.20
C LEU A 23 -12.47 -10.06 -11.41
N PRO A 24 -11.27 -10.62 -11.15
CA PRO A 24 -11.17 -11.87 -10.42
C PRO A 24 -11.77 -11.79 -9.01
N LYS A 25 -12.51 -12.81 -8.60
CA LYS A 25 -13.07 -12.91 -7.23
C LYS A 25 -11.97 -13.03 -6.17
N ASP A 26 -10.87 -13.68 -6.54
CA ASP A 26 -9.70 -13.80 -5.70
C ASP A 26 -8.75 -12.61 -5.94
N PRO A 27 -8.45 -11.78 -4.93
CA PRO A 27 -7.44 -10.72 -5.04
C PRO A 27 -6.10 -11.23 -5.58
N ARG A 28 -5.72 -12.48 -5.26
CA ARG A 28 -4.47 -13.09 -5.74
C ARG A 28 -4.45 -13.23 -7.25
N THR A 29 -5.59 -13.55 -7.85
CA THR A 29 -5.73 -13.64 -9.30
C THR A 29 -5.63 -12.25 -9.94
N ALA A 30 -6.17 -11.20 -9.29
CA ALA A 30 -6.00 -9.83 -9.75
C ALA A 30 -4.52 -9.40 -9.67
N TYR A 31 -3.83 -9.73 -8.56
CA TYR A 31 -2.40 -9.46 -8.41
C TYR A 31 -1.55 -10.16 -9.47
N ALA A 32 -1.86 -11.42 -9.80
CA ALA A 32 -1.17 -12.16 -10.84
C ALA A 32 -1.41 -11.55 -12.24
N ARG A 33 -2.67 -11.26 -12.58
CA ARG A 33 -3.04 -10.68 -13.90
C ARG A 33 -2.43 -9.29 -14.10
N LEU A 34 -2.46 -8.45 -13.07
CA LEU A 34 -1.95 -7.08 -13.11
C LEU A 34 -0.46 -6.99 -12.74
N ARG A 35 0.19 -8.13 -12.46
CA ARG A 35 1.60 -8.23 -12.02
C ARG A 35 1.91 -7.27 -10.86
N LEU A 36 1.01 -7.19 -9.88
CA LEU A 36 1.08 -6.22 -8.77
C LEU A 36 1.97 -6.67 -7.60
N ASN A 37 2.34 -7.96 -7.51
CA ASN A 37 3.22 -8.62 -6.53
C ASN A 37 3.79 -7.70 -5.42
N PRO A 38 2.96 -7.22 -4.48
CA PRO A 38 3.34 -6.09 -3.65
C PRO A 38 4.34 -6.54 -2.59
N VAL A 39 5.47 -5.85 -2.48
CA VAL A 39 6.37 -5.99 -1.34
C VAL A 39 5.82 -5.13 -0.21
N THR A 40 5.49 -5.78 0.90
CA THR A 40 4.81 -5.12 2.03
C THR A 40 5.46 -5.47 3.35
N GLU A 41 5.38 -4.52 4.28
CA GLU A 41 5.71 -4.71 5.69
C GLU A 41 4.42 -4.64 6.50
N THR A 42 4.25 -5.57 7.43
CA THR A 42 3.10 -5.58 8.33
C THR A 42 3.53 -5.05 9.69
N TYR A 43 2.67 -4.24 10.30
CA TYR A 43 2.86 -3.66 11.62
C TYR A 43 1.68 -4.03 12.51
N VAL A 44 1.97 -4.31 13.78
CA VAL A 44 0.97 -4.27 14.85
C VAL A 44 0.74 -2.81 15.21
N CYS A 45 -0.51 -2.37 15.19
CA CYS A 45 -0.89 -1.01 15.52
C CYS A 45 -1.57 -0.99 16.89
N CYS A 46 -1.14 -0.07 17.76
CA CYS A 46 -1.81 0.15 19.03
C CYS A 46 -3.18 0.81 18.79
N PRO A 47 -4.30 0.24 19.26
CA PRO A 47 -5.61 0.83 19.02
C PRO A 47 -5.85 2.14 19.82
N LYS A 48 -5.01 2.44 20.83
CA LYS A 48 -5.13 3.64 21.66
C LYS A 48 -4.28 4.81 21.17
N CYS A 49 -2.99 4.58 20.90
CA CYS A 49 -2.05 5.64 20.49
C CYS A 49 -1.60 5.56 19.02
N LEU A 50 -2.05 4.54 18.27
CA LEU A 50 -1.72 4.32 16.87
C LEU A 50 -0.23 4.09 16.56
N THR A 51 0.60 3.87 17.57
CA THR A 51 1.99 3.44 17.35
C THR A 51 2.04 2.15 16.56
N LEU A 52 2.94 2.12 15.57
CA LEU A 52 3.25 0.97 14.75
C LEU A 52 4.50 0.25 15.25
N THR A 53 4.38 -1.04 15.52
CA THR A 53 5.50 -1.94 15.83
C THR A 53 5.61 -2.98 14.73
N LEU A 54 6.81 -3.18 14.17
CA LEU A 54 7.03 -4.09 13.05
C LEU A 54 6.66 -5.53 13.42
N TYR A 55 5.80 -6.15 12.62
CA TYR A 55 5.35 -7.52 12.79
C TYR A 55 6.12 -8.47 11.88
N ARG A 56 7.02 -9.27 12.45
CA ARG A 56 7.70 -10.36 11.76
C ARG A 56 7.17 -11.70 12.29
N PRO A 57 6.26 -12.38 11.59
CA PRO A 57 5.95 -13.76 11.92
C PRO A 57 7.23 -14.58 11.70
N SER A 58 7.80 -15.19 12.75
CA SER A 58 9.08 -15.89 12.61
C SER A 58 8.94 -17.03 11.60
N THR A 59 9.68 -16.94 10.50
CA THR A 59 9.73 -18.00 9.46
C THR A 59 10.79 -19.06 9.74
N GLU A 60 11.65 -18.85 10.75
CA GLU A 60 12.85 -19.69 10.99
C GLU A 60 12.85 -20.48 12.30
N ASN A 61 11.70 -20.84 12.86
CA ASN A 61 11.68 -21.95 13.81
C ASN A 61 10.33 -22.66 13.80
N PRO A 62 10.27 -23.97 13.46
CA PRO A 62 9.12 -24.77 13.80
C PRO A 62 9.05 -24.79 15.32
N VAL A 63 8.03 -24.13 15.86
CA VAL A 63 7.34 -24.50 17.10
C VAL A 63 8.09 -25.58 17.89
N THR A 64 9.13 -25.18 18.65
CA THR A 64 9.22 -25.78 19.98
C THR A 64 7.88 -25.41 20.61
N LYS A 65 7.19 -26.41 21.14
CA LYS A 65 5.80 -26.38 21.62
C LYS A 65 5.57 -25.40 22.80
N GLN A 66 6.40 -24.36 22.94
CA GLN A 66 6.52 -23.47 24.08
C GLN A 66 6.51 -21.98 23.73
N ASN A 67 6.48 -21.56 22.45
CA ASN A 67 6.37 -20.13 22.11
C ASN A 67 5.10 -19.77 21.31
N PRO A 68 3.93 -19.67 21.96
CA PRO A 68 2.76 -18.96 21.43
C PRO A 68 2.75 -17.46 21.82
N HIS A 69 3.88 -16.90 22.29
CA HIS A 69 3.86 -15.60 22.94
C HIS A 69 3.99 -14.45 21.93
N PRO A 70 3.12 -13.42 21.98
CA PRO A 70 3.39 -12.15 21.33
C PRO A 70 4.66 -11.54 21.94
N LEU A 71 5.69 -11.27 21.14
CA LEU A 71 6.97 -10.70 21.63
C LEU A 71 6.75 -9.47 22.53
N ILE A 72 5.67 -8.71 22.27
CA ILE A 72 5.25 -7.56 23.07
C ILE A 72 3.71 -7.62 23.23
N PRO A 73 3.17 -7.99 24.42
CA PRO A 73 1.73 -8.15 24.62
C PRO A 73 0.95 -6.82 24.75
N VAL A 74 1.64 -5.76 25.18
CA VAL A 74 1.08 -4.43 25.47
C VAL A 74 1.93 -3.34 24.84
N CYS A 75 1.31 -2.21 24.47
CA CYS A 75 2.02 -1.07 23.93
C CYS A 75 2.96 -0.46 24.98
N GLN A 76 4.24 -0.33 24.62
CA GLN A 76 5.29 0.23 25.49
C GLN A 76 5.61 1.70 25.21
N GLU A 77 4.92 2.31 24.25
CA GLU A 77 5.19 3.69 23.88
C GLU A 77 4.71 4.70 24.90
N ARG A 78 5.41 5.84 24.90
CA ARG A 78 5.06 7.06 25.62
C ARG A 78 4.77 8.14 24.59
N MET A 79 3.73 8.94 24.81
CA MET A 79 3.39 10.05 23.91
C MET A 79 4.40 11.20 24.05
N THR A 80 4.93 11.39 25.26
CA THR A 80 6.02 12.31 25.62
C THR A 80 6.89 11.66 26.69
N ASP A 81 8.11 12.17 26.91
CA ASP A 81 9.04 11.62 27.92
C ASP A 81 8.46 11.63 29.34
N GLN A 82 7.54 12.55 29.63
CA GLN A 82 6.88 12.68 30.94
C GLN A 82 5.58 11.87 31.04
N SER A 83 5.06 11.36 29.93
CA SER A 83 3.80 10.60 29.92
C SER A 83 4.01 9.16 30.39
N ASP A 84 2.96 8.60 30.99
CA ASP A 84 2.90 7.18 31.29
C ASP A 84 2.95 6.33 30.01
N ILE A 85 3.42 5.10 30.17
CA ILE A 85 3.39 4.09 29.10
C ILE A 85 1.93 3.83 28.71
N CYS A 86 1.66 3.71 27.41
CA CYS A 86 0.32 3.50 26.87
C CYS A 86 -0.39 2.29 27.50
N GLY A 87 0.32 1.15 27.58
CA GLY A 87 -0.12 -0.08 28.27
C GLY A 87 -1.25 -0.86 27.57
N GLU A 88 -1.75 -0.39 26.43
CA GLU A 88 -2.89 -0.99 25.74
C GLU A 88 -2.53 -2.38 25.19
N LYS A 89 -3.43 -3.36 25.37
CA LYS A 89 -3.22 -4.73 24.87
C LYS A 89 -3.23 -4.73 23.34
N LEU A 90 -2.19 -5.28 22.74
CA LEU A 90 -2.02 -5.30 21.29
C LEU A 90 -2.64 -6.53 20.61
N TRP A 91 -2.97 -7.56 21.38
CA TRP A 91 -3.41 -8.87 20.88
C TRP A 91 -4.77 -9.24 21.45
N LYS A 92 -5.55 -9.99 20.66
CA LYS A 92 -6.76 -10.68 21.09
C LYS A 92 -6.53 -12.18 21.05
N ARG A 93 -7.19 -12.88 21.95
CA ARG A 93 -7.20 -14.34 22.02
C ARG A 93 -8.43 -14.84 21.28
N GLU A 94 -8.22 -15.70 20.30
CA GLU A 94 -9.28 -16.33 19.52
C GLU A 94 -9.15 -17.85 19.62
N ILE A 95 -10.27 -18.56 19.62
CA ILE A 95 -10.28 -20.02 19.59
C ILE A 95 -10.77 -20.43 18.21
N ILE A 96 -9.90 -21.02 17.40
CA ILE A 96 -10.22 -21.49 16.05
C ILE A 96 -9.91 -22.98 16.02
N HIS A 97 -10.90 -23.81 15.63
CA HIS A 97 -10.76 -25.27 15.61
C HIS A 97 -10.19 -25.86 16.91
N ASN A 98 -10.70 -25.39 18.06
CA ASN A 98 -10.27 -25.81 19.39
C ASN A 98 -8.80 -25.48 19.75
N LYS A 99 -8.13 -24.64 18.96
CA LYS A 99 -6.78 -24.15 19.21
C LYS A 99 -6.84 -22.67 19.56
N VAL A 100 -6.03 -22.27 20.53
CA VAL A 100 -5.90 -20.87 20.92
C VAL A 100 -4.93 -20.18 19.96
N HIS A 101 -5.40 -19.13 19.32
CA HIS A 101 -4.63 -18.25 18.46
C HIS A 101 -4.57 -16.85 19.08
N PHE A 102 -3.41 -16.21 18.99
CA PHE A 102 -3.26 -14.80 19.30
C PHE A 102 -3.15 -14.02 18.01
N THR A 103 -4.09 -13.12 17.77
CA THR A 103 -4.12 -12.27 16.58
C THR A 103 -3.98 -10.81 17.01
N PRO A 104 -3.24 -9.96 16.28
CA PRO A 104 -3.17 -8.54 16.60
C PRO A 104 -4.58 -7.91 16.57
N LYS A 105 -4.87 -6.98 17.50
CA LYS A 105 -6.14 -6.25 17.52
C LYS A 105 -6.30 -5.36 16.30
N LEU A 106 -5.22 -4.71 15.88
CA LEU A 106 -5.17 -3.84 14.71
C LEU A 106 -3.84 -4.07 13.97
N THR A 107 -3.92 -4.16 12.64
CA THR A 107 -2.75 -4.30 11.78
C THR A 107 -2.72 -3.19 10.76
N TYR A 108 -1.52 -2.73 10.44
CA TYR A 108 -1.28 -1.80 9.34
C TYR A 108 -0.32 -2.45 8.36
N VAL A 109 -0.68 -2.46 7.08
CA VAL A 109 0.14 -3.02 6.02
C VAL A 109 0.64 -1.88 5.16
N ARG A 110 1.97 -1.74 5.08
CA ARG A 110 2.63 -0.70 4.31
C ARG A 110 3.24 -1.29 3.05
N GLN A 111 2.93 -0.70 1.90
CA GLN A 111 3.69 -0.96 0.67
C GLN A 111 5.01 -0.19 0.72
N ILE A 112 6.13 -0.88 0.48
CA ILE A 112 7.43 -0.23 0.46
C ILE A 112 7.52 0.62 -0.82
N LEU A 113 7.58 1.95 -0.67
CA LEU A 113 7.57 2.89 -1.79
C LEU A 113 8.70 2.62 -2.78
N LYS A 114 9.91 2.35 -2.29
CA LYS A 114 11.09 2.06 -3.15
C LYS A 114 10.85 0.85 -4.05
N GLU A 115 10.37 -0.24 -3.46
CA GLU A 115 10.04 -1.49 -4.19
C GLU A 115 8.88 -1.30 -5.16
N TRP A 116 7.90 -0.47 -4.81
CA TRP A 116 6.81 -0.14 -5.71
C TRP A 116 7.27 0.72 -6.88
N LEU A 117 8.03 1.79 -6.61
CA LEU A 117 8.50 2.72 -7.63
C LEU A 117 9.47 2.04 -8.60
N GLY A 118 10.43 1.26 -8.10
CA GLY A 118 11.34 0.49 -8.95
C GLY A 118 10.58 -0.42 -9.91
N ARG A 119 9.56 -1.14 -9.42
CA ARG A 119 8.72 -1.98 -10.28
C ARG A 119 7.85 -1.19 -11.25
N LEU A 120 7.43 0.03 -10.91
CA LEU A 120 6.69 0.90 -11.82
C LEU A 120 7.59 1.33 -12.97
N LEU A 121 8.79 1.85 -12.67
CA LEU A 121 9.74 2.35 -13.65
C LEU A 121 10.29 1.22 -14.55
N SER A 122 10.52 0.03 -14.02
CA SER A 122 10.97 -1.13 -14.82
C SER A 122 9.89 -1.78 -15.69
N ARG A 123 8.68 -1.21 -15.78
CA ARG A 123 7.65 -1.74 -16.69
C ARG A 123 7.93 -1.28 -18.12
N PRO A 124 7.88 -2.19 -19.11
CA PRO A 124 8.01 -1.81 -20.51
C PRO A 124 7.04 -0.69 -20.89
N GLY A 125 7.55 0.34 -21.58
CA GLY A 125 6.80 1.51 -22.03
C GLY A 125 6.66 2.64 -21.00
N ILE A 126 7.01 2.44 -19.72
CA ILE A 126 6.95 3.55 -18.75
C ILE A 126 8.04 4.58 -19.02
N GLU A 127 9.27 4.16 -19.35
CA GLU A 127 10.36 5.07 -19.73
C GLU A 127 9.97 5.88 -20.97
N ASP A 128 9.46 5.22 -22.02
CA ASP A 128 8.98 5.90 -23.24
C ASP A 128 7.90 6.95 -22.94
N ILE A 129 6.95 6.63 -22.04
CA ILE A 129 5.91 7.57 -21.61
C ILE A 129 6.54 8.76 -20.87
N LEU A 130 7.48 8.51 -19.95
CA LEU A 130 8.12 9.58 -19.18
C LEU A 130 8.95 10.50 -20.08
N ASP A 131 9.64 9.94 -21.08
CA ASP A 131 10.45 10.69 -22.04
C ASP A 131 9.58 11.50 -23.02
N SER A 132 8.44 10.96 -23.45
CA SER A 132 7.52 11.66 -24.38
C SER A 132 6.63 12.69 -23.68
N TYR A 133 6.36 12.52 -22.38
CA TYR A 133 5.33 13.31 -21.68
C TYR A 133 5.57 14.83 -21.71
N PRO A 134 6.79 15.36 -21.45
CA PRO A 134 7.03 16.80 -21.51
C PRO A 134 6.73 17.41 -22.89
N GLN A 135 7.05 16.67 -23.95
CA GLN A 135 6.81 17.07 -25.34
C GLN A 135 5.33 16.99 -25.72
N GLU A 136 4.59 16.06 -25.12
CA GLU A 136 3.14 15.97 -25.29
C GLU A 136 2.41 17.06 -24.51
N ALA A 137 2.83 17.35 -23.27
CA ALA A 137 2.22 18.36 -22.42
C ALA A 137 2.39 19.77 -23.01
N SER A 138 3.57 20.10 -23.56
CA SER A 138 3.82 21.37 -24.24
C SER A 138 2.92 21.58 -25.47
N LYS A 139 2.57 20.51 -26.21
CA LYS A 139 1.62 20.59 -27.33
C LYS A 139 0.18 20.86 -26.87
N ARG A 140 -0.22 20.36 -25.70
CA ARG A 140 -1.57 20.53 -25.13
C ARG A 140 -1.78 21.94 -24.55
N GLY A 141 -0.73 22.53 -23.97
CA GLY A 141 -0.78 23.83 -23.29
C GLY A 141 -0.99 25.08 -24.17
N SER A 142 -1.30 24.93 -25.46
CA SER A 142 -1.50 26.07 -26.38
C SER A 142 -2.77 26.89 -26.12
N GLY A 143 -3.63 26.47 -25.20
CA GLY A 143 -4.90 27.12 -24.85
C GLY A 143 -4.86 28.07 -23.64
N GLY A 144 -3.71 28.27 -22.99
CA GLY A 144 -3.57 29.20 -21.85
C GLY A 144 -4.04 28.66 -20.48
N GLU A 145 -4.61 27.46 -20.43
CA GLU A 145 -4.91 26.75 -19.18
C GLU A 145 -3.84 25.70 -18.89
N MET A 146 -3.30 25.71 -17.68
CA MET A 146 -2.31 24.75 -17.19
C MET A 146 -3.06 23.51 -16.68
N ASP A 147 -2.90 22.35 -17.34
CA ASP A 147 -3.58 21.10 -16.97
C ASP A 147 -2.76 20.25 -15.99
N ASP A 148 -1.43 20.29 -16.13
CA ASP A 148 -0.45 19.63 -15.27
C ASP A 148 0.84 20.47 -15.14
N ILE A 149 1.72 20.11 -14.21
CA ILE A 149 3.00 20.78 -13.94
C ILE A 149 3.90 20.90 -15.18
N TRP A 150 3.84 19.94 -16.11
CA TRP A 150 4.62 19.98 -17.36
C TRP A 150 4.10 21.01 -18.38
N SER A 151 2.86 21.48 -18.22
CA SER A 151 2.33 22.61 -18.98
C SER A 151 2.73 23.98 -18.39
N SER A 152 3.40 23.99 -17.24
CA SER A 152 3.87 25.23 -16.59
C SER A 152 4.97 25.92 -17.41
N PRO A 153 4.84 27.23 -17.69
CA PRO A 153 5.91 28.01 -18.30
C PRO A 153 7.21 27.98 -17.50
N VAL A 154 7.15 27.79 -16.18
CA VAL A 154 8.36 27.72 -15.33
C VAL A 154 9.16 26.45 -15.62
N ILE A 155 8.49 25.32 -15.81
CA ILE A 155 9.15 24.04 -16.12
C ILE A 155 9.63 24.04 -17.57
N GLN A 156 8.82 24.52 -18.50
CA GLN A 156 9.17 24.55 -19.92
C GLN A 156 10.33 25.49 -20.26
N ASN A 157 10.57 26.52 -19.44
CA ASN A 157 11.68 27.45 -19.61
C ASN A 157 12.81 27.20 -18.59
N LEU A 158 12.76 26.08 -17.85
CA LEU A 158 13.83 25.73 -16.93
C LEU A 158 15.07 25.34 -17.73
N GLN A 159 16.13 26.12 -17.63
CA GLN A 159 17.36 25.89 -18.39
C GLN A 159 18.26 24.84 -17.71
N GLY A 160 18.78 23.91 -18.50
CA GLY A 160 19.84 22.99 -18.12
C GLY A 160 21.21 23.68 -18.04
N PRO A 161 22.25 22.96 -17.60
CA PRO A 161 23.63 23.48 -17.56
C PRO A 161 24.19 23.91 -18.92
N ASP A 162 23.59 23.43 -20.01
CA ASP A 162 23.89 23.77 -21.40
C ASP A 162 23.17 25.06 -21.90
N GLY A 163 22.29 25.65 -21.08
CA GLY A 163 21.53 26.85 -21.43
C GLY A 163 20.27 26.59 -22.26
N GLU A 164 20.02 25.32 -22.62
CA GLU A 164 18.82 24.88 -23.33
C GLU A 164 17.72 24.49 -22.32
N PRO A 165 16.43 24.55 -22.71
CA PRO A 165 15.35 24.01 -21.89
C PRO A 165 15.56 22.52 -21.54
N PHE A 166 15.25 22.16 -20.30
CA PHE A 166 15.34 20.80 -19.75
C PHE A 166 14.40 19.81 -20.45
#